data_AF-A0A350QRR5-F1
#
_entry.id   AF-A0A350QRR5-F1
#
_cell.length_a   1.000
_cell.length_b   1.000
_cell.length_c   1.000
_cell.angle_alpha   90.00
_cell.angle_beta   90.00
_cell.angle_gamma   90.00
#
_symmetry.space_group_name_H-M   'P 1'
#
loop_
_entity.id
_entity.type
_entity.pdbx_description
1 polymer ?
#
loop_
_entity_poly.entity_id
_entity_poly.type
_entity_poly.pdbx_seq_one_letter_code
_entity_poly.pdbx_strand_id
1 'polypeptide(L)'
;IQKVKIMSPPTNCLVPIGSKALLAGLLKEVEAEFFAASSRPPTVYRGNPFQIEVGIAYGGKLPGDELARVLRFANRVPLLYQQSACCSFKASIEASWKNYGLSQSRSSLPAGPLVIMIHMASVWVPFTSESKEAIADYDEIRKEIRLALQECGRKLGTYLRRKMKMKRESQRRDVFERYIGEIAKGCEAITGTDAHAIYEALSERASMKTAEADQVLDDEGKVVDDGGRLANDDGVIIRDLLSDDESASEPEGDLFGNSTATSSPKKSGRRTAKKTGKKTGKKTVRKKRSGTSGRKQ
;
A
#
# COMPACT_ATOMS: atom_id res chain seq x y z
N ILE A 1 -17.51 -31.42 -27.82
CA ILE A 1 -16.80 -30.87 -26.64
C ILE A 1 -17.57 -29.75 -25.94
N GLN A 2 -18.05 -28.70 -26.63
CA GLN A 2 -18.76 -27.58 -25.98
C GLN A 2 -20.04 -27.94 -25.19
N LYS A 3 -20.65 -29.10 -25.43
CA LYS A 3 -21.85 -29.58 -24.71
C LYS A 3 -21.56 -30.31 -23.40
N VAL A 4 -20.31 -30.66 -23.11
CA VAL A 4 -19.94 -31.49 -21.93
C VAL A 4 -18.93 -30.74 -21.08
N LYS A 5 -19.18 -30.66 -19.77
CA LYS A 5 -18.28 -30.02 -18.81
C LYS A 5 -17.05 -30.90 -18.60
N ILE A 6 -15.91 -30.45 -19.13
CA ILE A 6 -14.61 -31.11 -18.97
C ILE A 6 -13.90 -30.51 -17.75
N MET A 7 -13.07 -31.31 -17.08
CA MET A 7 -12.21 -30.84 -16.01
C MET A 7 -11.24 -29.75 -16.51
N SER A 8 -10.99 -28.75 -15.69
CA SER A 8 -10.03 -27.70 -16.02
C SER A 8 -8.62 -28.27 -16.19
N PRO A 9 -7.81 -27.73 -17.12
CA PRO A 9 -6.42 -28.09 -17.27
C PRO A 9 -5.62 -27.81 -15.99
N PRO A 10 -4.49 -28.50 -15.77
CA PRO A 10 -3.61 -28.22 -14.64
C PRO A 10 -3.05 -26.81 -14.71
N THR A 11 -2.98 -26.12 -13.57
CA THR A 11 -2.48 -24.75 -13.44
C THR A 11 -1.00 -24.67 -13.03
N ASN A 12 -0.34 -25.81 -12.79
CA ASN A 12 1.07 -25.92 -12.38
C ASN A 12 2.08 -25.58 -13.51
N CYS A 13 1.60 -25.19 -14.69
CA CYS A 13 2.45 -24.81 -15.81
C CYS A 13 2.75 -23.31 -15.88
N LEU A 14 2.24 -22.52 -14.93
CA LEU A 14 2.42 -21.07 -14.89
C LEU A 14 3.56 -20.67 -13.96
N VAL A 15 4.36 -19.70 -14.41
CA VAL A 15 5.43 -19.11 -13.61
C VAL A 15 5.16 -17.61 -13.43
N PRO A 16 4.33 -17.23 -12.44
CA PRO A 16 4.08 -15.83 -12.12
C PRO A 16 5.37 -15.10 -11.66
N ILE A 17 5.31 -13.77 -11.57
CA ILE A 17 6.38 -12.97 -10.96
C ILE A 17 6.29 -13.10 -9.44
N GLY A 18 5.07 -13.08 -8.90
CA GLY A 18 4.79 -13.07 -7.47
C GLY A 18 4.71 -11.66 -6.90
N SER A 19 3.86 -11.45 -5.89
CA SER A 19 3.59 -10.14 -5.29
C SER A 19 4.85 -9.46 -4.73
N LYS A 20 5.74 -10.22 -4.08
CA LYS A 20 6.98 -9.69 -3.48
C LYS A 20 7.95 -9.15 -4.54
N ALA A 21 8.15 -9.90 -5.61
CA ALA A 21 9.02 -9.48 -6.70
C ALA A 21 8.41 -8.32 -7.50
N LEU A 22 7.08 -8.31 -7.66
CA LEU A 22 6.36 -7.20 -8.29
C LEU A 22 6.53 -5.90 -7.50
N LEU A 23 6.39 -5.96 -6.17
CA LEU A 23 6.63 -4.81 -5.29
C LEU A 23 8.08 -4.35 -5.34
N ALA A 24 9.05 -5.27 -5.30
CA ALA A 24 10.46 -4.94 -5.40
C ALA A 24 10.81 -4.24 -6.73
N GLY A 25 10.21 -4.67 -7.84
CA GLY A 25 10.36 -4.03 -9.14
C GLY A 25 9.78 -2.61 -9.16
N LEU A 26 8.55 -2.44 -8.66
CA LEU A 26 7.90 -1.13 -8.57
C LEU A 26 8.65 -0.16 -7.67
N LEU A 27 9.17 -0.62 -6.53
CA LEU A 27 9.95 0.20 -5.60
C LEU A 27 11.24 0.73 -6.22
N LYS A 28 11.85 -0.02 -7.15
CA LYS A 28 13.10 0.36 -7.80
C LYS A 28 12.89 1.40 -8.90
N GLU A 29 11.82 1.27 -9.68
CA GLU A 29 11.57 2.13 -10.84
C GLU A 29 10.69 3.35 -10.54
N VAL A 30 9.84 3.27 -9.52
CA VAL A 30 8.83 4.30 -9.23
C VAL A 30 9.05 4.85 -7.83
N GLU A 31 9.34 6.15 -7.75
CA GLU A 31 9.43 6.89 -6.48
C GLU A 31 8.02 7.32 -6.01
N ALA A 32 7.34 6.40 -5.34
CA ALA A 32 6.01 6.61 -4.76
C ALA A 32 6.00 6.43 -3.24
N GLU A 33 4.92 6.90 -2.61
CA GLU A 33 4.72 6.82 -1.15
C GLU A 33 3.99 5.53 -0.75
N PHE A 34 3.13 5.01 -1.62
CA PHE A 34 2.32 3.84 -1.35
C PHE A 34 2.44 2.83 -2.48
N PHE A 35 2.65 1.56 -2.13
CA PHE A 35 2.68 0.44 -3.07
C PHE A 35 1.75 -0.65 -2.59
N ALA A 36 1.02 -1.25 -3.52
CA ALA A 36 0.26 -2.46 -3.24
C ALA A 36 0.32 -3.44 -4.41
N ALA A 37 0.44 -4.73 -4.11
CA ALA A 37 0.38 -5.80 -5.08
C ALA A 37 -0.68 -6.84 -4.69
N SER A 38 -1.28 -7.44 -5.70
CA SER A 38 -2.13 -8.63 -5.58
C SER A 38 -1.81 -9.62 -6.69
N SER A 39 -1.73 -10.89 -6.33
CA SER A 39 -1.61 -12.01 -7.26
C SER A 39 -2.84 -12.89 -7.08
N ARG A 40 -3.64 -12.99 -8.13
CA ARG A 40 -4.89 -13.76 -8.11
C ARG A 40 -4.60 -15.25 -8.32
N PRO A 41 -5.48 -16.16 -7.88
CA PRO A 41 -5.34 -17.57 -8.21
C PRO A 41 -5.45 -17.79 -9.73
N PRO A 42 -4.79 -18.81 -10.29
CA PRO A 42 -4.84 -19.08 -11.71
C PRO A 42 -6.24 -19.52 -12.14
N THR A 43 -6.71 -18.96 -13.26
CA THR A 43 -7.99 -19.24 -13.90
C THR A 43 -7.76 -19.80 -15.31
N VAL A 44 -8.81 -20.23 -16.00
CA VAL A 44 -8.68 -20.85 -17.33
C VAL A 44 -9.58 -20.11 -18.33
N TYR A 45 -9.05 -19.81 -19.50
CA TYR A 45 -9.82 -19.30 -20.63
C TYR A 45 -9.63 -20.24 -21.83
N ARG A 46 -10.71 -20.70 -22.46
CA ARG A 46 -10.66 -21.61 -23.64
C ARG A 46 -9.73 -22.83 -23.47
N GLY A 47 -9.58 -23.34 -22.25
CA GLY A 47 -8.66 -24.47 -21.96
C GLY A 47 -7.20 -24.10 -21.74
N ASN A 48 -6.85 -22.81 -21.74
CA ASN A 48 -5.52 -22.31 -21.40
C ASN A 48 -5.53 -21.69 -19.99
N PRO A 49 -4.71 -22.19 -19.06
CA PRO A 49 -4.58 -21.58 -17.74
C PRO A 49 -3.83 -20.24 -17.85
N PHE A 50 -4.27 -19.26 -17.09
CA PHE A 50 -3.65 -17.95 -16.96
C PHE A 50 -3.75 -17.44 -15.53
N GLN A 51 -2.85 -16.55 -15.15
CA GLN A 51 -2.83 -15.89 -13.85
C GLN A 51 -2.60 -14.40 -14.04
N ILE A 52 -3.30 -13.59 -13.25
CA ILE A 52 -3.19 -12.14 -13.29
C ILE A 52 -2.56 -11.63 -12.01
N GLU A 53 -1.59 -10.75 -12.17
CA GLU A 53 -0.94 -10.03 -11.08
C GLU A 53 -1.03 -8.54 -11.36
N VAL A 54 -1.34 -7.78 -10.32
CA VAL A 54 -1.51 -6.34 -10.41
C VAL A 54 -0.71 -5.67 -9.31
N GLY A 55 0.02 -4.63 -9.68
CA GLY A 55 0.71 -3.74 -8.77
C GLY A 55 0.21 -2.31 -8.97
N ILE A 56 0.12 -1.55 -7.89
CA ILE A 56 -0.17 -0.12 -7.93
C ILE A 56 0.86 0.63 -7.11
N ALA A 57 1.24 1.81 -7.58
CA ALA A 57 2.08 2.75 -6.87
C ALA A 57 1.39 4.12 -6.88
N TYR A 58 1.36 4.81 -5.73
CA TYR A 58 0.63 6.06 -5.55
C TYR A 58 1.44 7.11 -4.78
N GLY A 59 1.36 8.37 -5.22
CA GLY A 59 1.96 9.52 -4.55
C GLY A 59 3.46 9.69 -4.82
N GLY A 60 4.16 10.34 -3.90
CA GLY A 60 5.59 10.66 -4.04
C GLY A 60 5.88 11.68 -5.13
N LYS A 61 6.89 11.43 -5.95
CA LYS A 61 7.32 12.34 -7.04
C LYS A 61 6.52 12.16 -8.33
N LEU A 62 5.45 11.37 -8.30
CA LEU A 62 4.57 11.18 -9.45
C LEU A 62 3.74 12.45 -9.74
N PRO A 63 3.51 12.80 -11.02
CA PRO A 63 2.73 13.96 -11.38
C PRO A 63 1.27 13.80 -10.95
N GLY A 64 0.75 14.78 -10.20
CA GLY A 64 -0.60 14.73 -9.63
C GLY A 64 -1.73 15.06 -10.61
N ASP A 65 -1.43 15.82 -11.66
CA ASP A 65 -2.43 16.34 -12.61
C ASP A 65 -2.57 15.48 -13.88
N GLU A 66 -1.69 14.49 -14.05
CA GLU A 66 -1.70 13.59 -15.20
C GLU A 66 -2.66 12.40 -15.01
N LEU A 67 -3.01 11.77 -16.14
CA LEU A 67 -3.70 10.49 -16.11
C LEU A 67 -2.76 9.40 -15.61
N ALA A 68 -3.31 8.44 -14.89
CA ALA A 68 -2.56 7.31 -14.38
C ALA A 68 -1.77 6.59 -15.48
N ARG A 69 -0.54 6.19 -15.19
CA ARG A 69 0.31 5.47 -16.13
C ARG A 69 0.07 3.97 -16.00
N VAL A 70 -0.29 3.29 -17.09
CA VAL A 70 -0.55 1.83 -17.09
C VAL A 70 0.62 1.09 -17.74
N LEU A 71 1.36 0.34 -16.93
CA LEU A 71 2.41 -0.58 -17.34
C LEU A 71 1.81 -1.96 -17.59
N ARG A 72 2.01 -2.50 -18.78
CA ARG A 72 1.39 -3.75 -19.23
C ARG A 72 2.47 -4.78 -19.48
N PHE A 73 2.29 -5.98 -18.95
CA PHE A 73 3.20 -7.10 -19.13
C PHE A 73 2.43 -8.36 -19.51
N ALA A 74 2.98 -9.11 -20.45
CA ALA A 74 2.52 -10.45 -20.79
C ALA A 74 3.73 -11.38 -20.76
N ASN A 75 3.68 -12.46 -19.95
CA ASN A 75 4.78 -13.40 -19.78
C ASN A 75 6.14 -12.72 -19.55
N ARG A 76 6.18 -11.74 -18.63
CA ARG A 76 7.37 -10.92 -18.29
C ARG A 76 7.89 -10.01 -19.41
N VAL A 77 7.19 -9.89 -20.54
CA VAL A 77 7.53 -8.99 -21.65
C VAL A 77 6.67 -7.72 -21.53
N PRO A 78 7.26 -6.51 -21.57
CA PRO A 78 6.51 -5.26 -21.56
C PRO A 78 5.79 -5.04 -22.89
N LEU A 79 4.55 -4.57 -22.83
CA LEU A 79 3.74 -4.21 -24.00
C LEU A 79 3.65 -2.68 -24.10
N LEU A 80 4.29 -2.10 -25.12
CA LEU A 80 4.44 -0.65 -25.23
C LEU A 80 3.38 -0.03 -26.15
N TYR A 81 3.08 -0.66 -27.27
CA TYR A 81 2.20 -0.06 -28.28
C TYR A 81 0.73 -0.50 -28.12
N GLN A 82 -0.17 0.21 -28.83
CA GLN A 82 -1.61 -0.14 -28.91
C GLN A 82 -2.31 -0.29 -27.55
N GLN A 83 -2.03 0.63 -26.62
CA GLN A 83 -2.58 0.58 -25.26
C GLN A 83 -4.12 0.58 -25.23
N SER A 84 -4.77 1.38 -26.08
CA SER A 84 -6.25 1.50 -26.12
C SER A 84 -6.98 0.23 -26.55
N ALA A 85 -6.36 -0.60 -27.39
CA ALA A 85 -6.93 -1.85 -27.86
C ALA A 85 -6.80 -2.99 -26.82
N CYS A 86 -5.87 -2.85 -25.88
CA CYS A 86 -5.52 -3.90 -24.93
C CYS A 86 -6.60 -4.10 -23.86
N CYS A 87 -6.94 -5.37 -23.59
CA CYS A 87 -7.87 -5.77 -22.53
C CYS A 87 -7.51 -5.18 -21.16
N SER A 88 -6.21 -5.08 -20.84
CA SER A 88 -5.75 -4.54 -19.55
C SER A 88 -6.07 -3.06 -19.35
N PHE A 89 -6.00 -2.27 -20.43
CA PHE A 89 -6.34 -0.83 -20.38
C PHE A 89 -7.84 -0.64 -20.23
N LYS A 90 -8.65 -1.38 -20.99
CA LYS A 90 -10.11 -1.36 -20.85
C LYS A 90 -10.55 -1.77 -19.44
N ALA A 91 -9.96 -2.82 -18.87
CA ALA A 91 -10.22 -3.24 -17.50
C ALA A 91 -9.80 -2.17 -16.46
N SER A 92 -8.71 -1.43 -16.73
CA SER A 92 -8.26 -0.32 -15.88
C SER A 92 -9.25 0.84 -15.84
N ILE A 93 -9.89 1.15 -16.97
CA ILE A 93 -10.94 2.17 -17.04
C ILE A 93 -12.19 1.72 -16.26
N GLU A 94 -12.58 0.45 -16.40
CA GLU A 94 -13.77 -0.12 -15.77
C GLU A 94 -13.67 -0.35 -14.25
N ALA A 95 -12.45 -0.32 -13.69
CA ALA A 95 -12.22 -0.58 -12.27
C ALA A 95 -12.86 0.45 -11.31
N SER A 96 -13.44 1.55 -11.83
CA SER A 96 -14.24 2.54 -11.08
C SER A 96 -13.50 3.15 -9.88
N TRP A 97 -12.41 3.87 -10.17
CA TRP A 97 -11.48 4.40 -9.18
C TRP A 97 -12.05 5.48 -8.26
N LYS A 98 -13.17 6.10 -8.66
CA LYS A 98 -13.95 7.02 -7.81
C LYS A 98 -14.30 6.42 -6.46
N ASN A 99 -14.64 5.13 -6.45
CA ASN A 99 -15.02 4.42 -5.23
C ASN A 99 -13.83 4.23 -4.27
N TYR A 100 -12.60 4.38 -4.77
CA TYR A 100 -11.37 4.26 -3.99
C TYR A 100 -10.77 5.62 -3.61
N GLY A 101 -11.44 6.74 -3.94
CA GLY A 101 -10.99 8.09 -3.57
C GLY A 101 -10.11 8.80 -4.61
N LEU A 102 -10.06 8.31 -5.85
CA LEU A 102 -9.41 9.00 -6.96
C LEU A 102 -10.43 9.70 -7.86
N SER A 103 -10.04 10.82 -8.47
CA SER A 103 -10.86 11.48 -9.48
C SER A 103 -10.77 10.73 -10.81
N GLN A 104 -11.87 10.62 -11.55
CA GLN A 104 -11.90 9.93 -12.85
C GLN A 104 -12.97 10.58 -13.74
N SER A 105 -12.66 10.91 -14.99
CA SER A 105 -13.70 11.32 -15.96
C SER A 105 -14.36 10.09 -16.60
N ARG A 106 -15.44 10.28 -17.36
CA ARG A 106 -16.18 9.15 -17.93
C ARG A 106 -15.31 8.46 -18.99
N SER A 107 -15.11 7.14 -18.86
CA SER A 107 -14.33 6.32 -19.82
C SER A 107 -12.84 6.66 -19.96
N SER A 108 -12.24 7.34 -18.97
CA SER A 108 -10.81 7.63 -18.92
C SER A 108 -10.14 6.90 -17.75
N LEU A 109 -8.81 6.94 -17.73
CA LEU A 109 -8.05 6.52 -16.55
C LEU A 109 -8.25 7.53 -15.40
N PRO A 110 -8.04 7.12 -14.13
CA PRO A 110 -8.09 8.04 -13.02
C PRO A 110 -7.03 9.13 -13.18
N ALA A 111 -7.39 10.36 -12.83
CA ALA A 111 -6.46 11.47 -12.70
C ALA A 111 -5.84 11.42 -11.31
N GLY A 112 -4.52 11.52 -11.25
CA GLY A 112 -3.77 11.46 -10.00
C GLY A 112 -2.40 10.81 -10.16
N PRO A 113 -1.55 10.93 -9.11
CA PRO A 113 -0.21 10.38 -9.09
C PRO A 113 -0.26 8.86 -8.90
N LEU A 114 -0.70 8.12 -9.92
CA LEU A 114 -0.95 6.69 -9.88
C LEU A 114 -0.24 5.97 -11.04
N VAL A 115 0.50 4.92 -10.71
CA VAL A 115 1.02 3.95 -11.68
C VAL A 115 0.33 2.61 -11.42
N ILE A 116 -0.17 1.99 -12.50
CA ILE A 116 -0.83 0.69 -12.46
C ILE A 116 0.01 -0.27 -13.30
N MET A 117 0.53 -1.33 -12.70
CA MET A 117 1.21 -2.42 -13.37
C MET A 117 0.29 -3.64 -13.45
N ILE A 118 0.13 -4.20 -14.64
CA ILE A 118 -0.69 -5.39 -14.88
C ILE A 118 0.17 -6.43 -15.59
N HIS A 119 0.27 -7.61 -15.00
CA HIS A 119 0.97 -8.75 -15.55
C HIS A 119 0.01 -9.91 -15.79
N MET A 120 0.04 -10.45 -17.01
CA MET A 120 -0.63 -11.70 -17.37
C MET A 120 0.41 -12.79 -17.61
N ALA A 121 0.32 -13.90 -16.87
CA ALA A 121 1.07 -15.11 -17.11
C ALA A 121 0.17 -16.18 -17.73
N SER A 122 0.53 -16.72 -18.89
CA SER A 122 -0.23 -17.79 -19.55
C SER A 122 0.67 -18.62 -20.46
N VAL A 123 0.31 -19.88 -20.70
CA VAL A 123 1.02 -20.75 -21.67
C VAL A 123 0.90 -20.19 -23.08
N TRP A 124 -0.29 -19.70 -23.41
CA TRP A 124 -0.58 -19.01 -24.64
C TRP A 124 -1.25 -17.69 -24.25
N VAL A 125 -0.73 -16.54 -24.71
CA VAL A 125 -1.37 -15.24 -24.47
C VAL A 125 -2.16 -14.89 -25.72
N PRO A 126 -3.43 -14.50 -25.61
CA PRO A 126 -4.21 -14.16 -26.79
C PRO A 126 -3.90 -12.73 -27.20
N PHE A 127 -3.16 -12.55 -28.28
CA PHE A 127 -2.86 -11.24 -28.84
C PHE A 127 -3.88 -10.84 -29.91
N THR A 128 -4.11 -9.53 -30.07
CA THR A 128 -4.98 -8.99 -31.13
C THR A 128 -4.32 -9.02 -32.51
N SER A 129 -2.98 -8.95 -32.55
CA SER A 129 -2.17 -8.92 -33.76
C SER A 129 -0.95 -9.82 -33.63
N GLU A 130 -0.36 -10.21 -34.76
CA GLU A 130 0.86 -11.02 -34.83
C GLU A 130 2.07 -10.33 -34.18
N SER A 131 2.05 -9.00 -34.12
CA SER A 131 3.08 -8.17 -33.47
C SER A 131 3.11 -8.33 -31.95
N LYS A 132 2.08 -8.94 -31.34
CA LYS A 132 2.00 -9.21 -29.89
C LYS A 132 2.04 -7.97 -28.99
N GLU A 133 1.44 -6.87 -29.42
CA GLU A 133 1.46 -5.60 -28.68
C GLU A 133 0.27 -5.38 -27.73
N ALA A 134 -0.84 -6.08 -27.96
CA ALA A 134 -2.05 -5.93 -27.18
C ALA A 134 -2.75 -7.26 -26.92
N ILE A 135 -3.22 -7.43 -25.68
CA ILE A 135 -3.98 -8.61 -25.26
C ILE A 135 -5.42 -8.46 -25.75
N ALA A 136 -5.93 -9.49 -26.39
CA ALA A 136 -7.28 -9.56 -26.89
C ALA A 136 -8.32 -9.54 -25.78
N ASP A 137 -9.49 -9.02 -26.13
CA ASP A 137 -10.52 -8.60 -25.21
C ASP A 137 -11.53 -9.72 -24.94
N TYR A 138 -11.14 -10.66 -24.10
CA TYR A 138 -11.99 -11.75 -23.63
C TYR A 138 -12.59 -11.42 -22.27
N ASP A 139 -13.88 -11.70 -22.08
CA ASP A 139 -14.60 -11.38 -20.85
C ASP A 139 -14.02 -12.08 -19.63
N GLU A 140 -13.54 -13.33 -19.77
CA GLU A 140 -12.93 -14.08 -18.67
C GLU A 140 -11.64 -13.41 -18.18
N ILE A 141 -10.79 -12.97 -19.11
CA ILE A 141 -9.52 -12.29 -18.81
C ILE A 141 -9.82 -10.91 -18.24
N ARG A 142 -10.70 -10.15 -18.89
CA ARG A 142 -11.09 -8.80 -18.47
C ARG A 142 -11.67 -8.81 -17.05
N LYS A 143 -12.55 -9.76 -16.75
CA LYS A 143 -13.15 -9.91 -15.41
C LYS A 143 -12.08 -10.16 -14.36
N GLU A 144 -11.11 -11.01 -14.64
CA GLU A 144 -10.05 -11.34 -13.67
C GLU A 144 -9.10 -10.16 -13.44
N ILE A 145 -8.73 -9.43 -14.50
CA ILE A 145 -7.95 -8.18 -14.38
C ILE A 145 -8.70 -7.16 -13.55
N ARG A 146 -10.01 -6.98 -13.79
CA ARG A 146 -10.84 -6.05 -13.03
C ARG A 146 -10.87 -6.44 -11.54
N LEU A 147 -11.05 -7.71 -11.21
CA LEU A 147 -11.05 -8.18 -9.82
C LEU A 147 -9.71 -7.94 -9.13
N ALA A 148 -8.58 -8.21 -9.82
CA ALA A 148 -7.24 -7.94 -9.30
C ALA A 148 -7.03 -6.43 -9.03
N LEU A 149 -7.47 -5.56 -9.95
CA LEU A 149 -7.42 -4.11 -9.77
C LEU A 149 -8.28 -3.64 -8.60
N GLN A 150 -9.47 -4.23 -8.40
CA GLN A 150 -10.35 -3.88 -7.29
C GLN A 150 -9.76 -4.27 -5.93
N GLU A 151 -9.03 -5.39 -5.84
CA GLU A 151 -8.31 -5.77 -4.61
C GLU A 151 -7.25 -4.72 -4.25
N CYS A 152 -6.40 -4.34 -5.20
CA CYS A 152 -5.41 -3.27 -5.00
C CYS A 152 -6.08 -1.91 -4.72
N GLY A 153 -7.16 -1.59 -5.42
CA GLY A 153 -7.94 -0.36 -5.24
C GLY A 153 -8.53 -0.22 -3.84
N ARG A 154 -9.00 -1.31 -3.22
CA ARG A 154 -9.48 -1.30 -1.82
C ARG A 154 -8.36 -1.00 -0.83
N LYS A 155 -7.15 -1.54 -1.06
CA LYS A 155 -5.96 -1.25 -0.25
C LYS A 155 -5.61 0.24 -0.36
N LEU A 156 -5.53 0.77 -1.58
CA LEU A 156 -5.29 2.20 -1.83
C LEU A 156 -6.35 3.10 -1.19
N GLY A 157 -7.64 2.78 -1.35
CA GLY A 157 -8.72 3.59 -0.79
C GLY A 157 -8.74 3.61 0.74
N THR A 158 -8.16 2.60 1.40
CA THR A 158 -7.98 2.62 2.86
C THR A 158 -6.84 3.54 3.25
N TYR A 159 -5.73 3.49 2.51
CA TYR A 159 -4.60 4.40 2.68
C TYR A 159 -5.00 5.88 2.44
N LEU A 160 -5.73 6.18 1.35
CA LEU A 160 -6.20 7.55 1.04
C LEU A 160 -7.15 8.09 2.11
N ARG A 161 -8.09 7.27 2.60
CA ARG A 161 -8.98 7.69 3.69
C ARG A 161 -8.21 8.01 4.96
N ARG A 162 -7.19 7.21 5.30
CA ARG A 162 -6.29 7.49 6.44
C ARG A 162 -5.56 8.81 6.23
N LYS A 163 -4.97 9.03 5.06
CA LYS A 163 -4.26 10.27 4.72
C LYS A 163 -5.16 11.51 4.79
N MET A 164 -6.39 11.42 4.28
CA MET A 164 -7.35 12.52 4.34
C MET A 164 -7.85 12.80 5.76
N LYS A 165 -7.98 11.77 6.61
CA LYS A 165 -8.28 11.95 8.04
C LYS A 165 -7.15 12.72 8.73
N MET A 166 -5.89 12.29 8.55
CA MET A 166 -4.72 12.96 9.12
C MET A 166 -4.62 14.42 8.67
N LYS A 167 -4.82 14.69 7.37
CA LYS A 167 -4.81 16.06 6.83
C LYS A 167 -5.89 16.94 7.47
N ARG A 168 -7.10 16.41 7.68
CA ARG A 168 -8.20 17.17 8.31
C ARG A 168 -7.91 17.48 9.78
N GLU A 169 -7.36 16.52 10.52
CA GLU A 169 -6.95 16.75 11.91
C GLU A 169 -5.80 17.76 11.99
N SER A 170 -4.81 17.68 11.10
CA SER A 170 -3.73 18.69 10.99
C SER A 170 -4.28 20.09 10.72
N GLN A 171 -5.14 20.25 9.71
CA GLN A 171 -5.77 21.54 9.41
C GLN A 171 -6.58 22.08 10.58
N ARG A 172 -7.25 21.20 11.32
CA ARG A 172 -8.02 21.57 12.50
C ARG A 172 -7.09 22.09 13.61
N ARG A 173 -5.91 21.49 13.80
CA ARG A 173 -4.88 21.98 14.74
C ARG A 173 -4.38 23.36 14.35
N ASP A 174 -4.00 23.55 13.09
CA ASP A 174 -3.50 24.84 12.58
C ASP A 174 -4.55 25.96 12.72
N VAL A 175 -5.83 25.60 12.63
CA VAL A 175 -6.94 26.53 12.91
C VAL A 175 -6.99 26.85 14.40
N PHE A 176 -6.99 25.86 15.29
CA PHE A 176 -7.02 26.11 16.73
C PHE A 176 -5.84 26.95 17.21
N GLU A 177 -4.62 26.67 16.78
CA GLU A 177 -3.43 27.45 17.16
C GLU A 177 -3.56 28.93 16.77
N ARG A 178 -4.09 29.22 15.58
CA ARG A 178 -4.33 30.60 15.13
C ARG A 178 -5.42 31.31 15.94
N TYR A 179 -6.48 30.62 16.34
CA TYR A 179 -7.61 31.23 17.04
C TYR A 179 -7.44 31.30 18.57
N ILE A 180 -6.60 30.47 19.18
CA ILE A 180 -6.39 30.47 20.64
C ILE A 180 -5.97 31.85 21.16
N GLY A 181 -5.11 32.56 20.42
CA GLY A 181 -4.67 33.91 20.79
C GLY A 181 -5.81 34.94 20.78
N GLU A 182 -6.68 34.91 19.79
CA GLU A 182 -7.83 35.82 19.69
C GLU A 182 -8.91 35.49 20.73
N ILE A 183 -9.14 34.20 21.00
CA ILE A 183 -10.07 33.75 22.04
C ILE A 183 -9.59 34.19 23.43
N ALA A 184 -8.29 34.08 23.71
CA ALA A 184 -7.73 34.51 25.00
C ALA A 184 -7.97 36.01 25.27
N LYS A 185 -7.70 36.87 24.27
CA LYS A 185 -7.98 38.32 24.37
C LYS A 185 -9.47 38.62 24.51
N GLY A 186 -10.32 37.91 23.77
CA GLY A 186 -11.78 38.06 23.86
C GLY A 186 -12.33 37.66 25.23
N CYS A 187 -11.81 36.57 25.81
CA CYS A 187 -12.18 36.15 27.16
C CYS A 187 -11.73 37.16 28.21
N GLU A 188 -10.49 37.67 28.14
CA GLU A 188 -10.01 38.74 29.04
C GLU A 188 -10.94 39.95 29.04
N ALA A 189 -11.39 40.40 27.86
CA ALA A 189 -12.29 41.54 27.74
C ALA A 189 -13.67 41.32 28.38
N ILE A 190 -14.16 40.08 28.44
CA ILE A 190 -15.50 39.74 28.97
C ILE A 190 -15.45 39.41 30.46
N THR A 191 -14.52 38.56 30.87
CA THR A 191 -14.46 38.03 32.26
C THR A 191 -13.44 38.74 33.14
N GLY A 192 -12.57 39.60 32.58
CA GLY A 192 -11.53 40.32 33.34
C GLY A 192 -10.41 39.43 33.88
N THR A 193 -10.35 38.18 33.43
CA THR A 193 -9.33 37.18 33.77
C THR A 193 -8.11 37.31 32.86
N ASP A 194 -6.91 37.07 33.40
CA ASP A 194 -5.65 37.19 32.67
C ASP A 194 -5.61 36.36 31.37
N ALA A 195 -5.30 37.02 30.25
CA ALA A 195 -5.22 36.39 28.93
C ALA A 195 -4.12 35.32 28.85
N HIS A 196 -3.00 35.49 29.57
CA HIS A 196 -1.90 34.54 29.52
C HIS A 196 -2.30 33.19 30.12
N ALA A 197 -2.96 33.19 31.28
CA ALA A 197 -3.46 31.97 31.91
C ALA A 197 -4.47 31.21 31.04
N ILE A 198 -5.35 31.92 30.32
CA ILE A 198 -6.34 31.31 29.41
C ILE A 198 -5.66 30.73 28.18
N TYR A 199 -4.69 31.45 27.61
CA TYR A 199 -3.91 30.98 26.48
C TYR A 199 -3.20 29.67 26.79
N GLU A 200 -2.53 29.59 27.95
CA GLU A 200 -1.82 28.40 28.40
C GLU A 200 -2.77 27.21 28.61
N ALA A 201 -3.90 27.43 29.29
CA ALA A 201 -4.90 26.39 29.52
C ALA A 201 -5.54 25.88 28.22
N LEU A 202 -5.80 26.77 27.24
CA LEU A 202 -6.33 26.39 25.94
C LEU A 202 -5.30 25.67 25.07
N SER A 203 -4.03 26.09 25.15
CA SER A 203 -2.91 25.45 24.46
C SER A 203 -2.67 24.03 24.97
N GLU A 204 -2.66 23.83 26.30
CA GLU A 204 -2.56 22.52 26.92
C GLU A 204 -3.74 21.61 26.54
N ARG A 205 -4.96 22.17 26.49
CA ARG A 205 -6.14 21.41 26.10
C ARG A 205 -6.15 21.06 24.61
N ALA A 206 -5.64 21.96 23.77
CA ALA A 206 -5.47 21.73 22.34
C ALA A 206 -4.43 20.64 22.08
N SER A 207 -3.29 20.65 22.79
CA SER A 207 -2.24 19.63 22.67
C SER A 207 -2.72 18.25 23.14
N MET A 208 -3.50 18.17 24.23
CA MET A 208 -4.12 16.92 24.67
C MET A 208 -5.11 16.37 23.65
N LYS A 209 -6.03 17.21 23.14
CA LYS A 209 -7.00 16.79 22.10
C LYS A 209 -6.33 16.37 20.79
N THR A 210 -5.22 17.03 20.48
CA THR A 210 -4.35 16.73 19.34
C THR A 210 -3.70 15.36 19.51
N ALA A 211 -3.13 15.07 20.68
CA ALA A 211 -2.52 13.78 20.99
C ALA A 211 -3.53 12.62 20.97
N GLU A 212 -4.76 12.84 21.47
CA GLU A 212 -5.86 11.86 21.34
C GLU A 212 -6.22 11.57 19.89
N ALA A 213 -6.17 12.58 19.00
CA ALA A 213 -6.51 12.42 17.58
C ALA A 213 -5.42 11.72 16.76
N ASP A 214 -4.16 11.78 17.20
CA ASP A 214 -3.04 11.04 16.57
C ASP A 214 -3.05 9.55 16.96
N GLN A 215 -3.65 9.19 18.08
CA GLN A 215 -3.81 7.79 18.48
C GLN A 215 -4.86 7.11 17.59
N VAL A 216 -4.44 6.09 16.85
CA VAL A 216 -5.35 5.26 16.04
C VAL A 216 -6.15 4.36 16.99
N LEU A 217 -7.40 4.72 17.25
CA LEU A 217 -8.33 3.91 18.05
C LEU A 217 -9.07 2.91 17.15
N ASP A 218 -9.21 1.66 17.59
CA ASP A 218 -10.07 0.65 16.95
C ASP A 218 -11.55 0.81 17.34
N ASP A 219 -12.43 0.00 16.73
CA ASP A 219 -13.88 -0.02 17.00
C ASP A 219 -14.23 -0.42 18.45
N GLU A 220 -13.25 -0.86 19.24
CA GLU A 220 -13.36 -1.22 20.66
C GLU A 220 -12.72 -0.17 21.59
N GLY A 221 -12.21 0.95 21.04
CA GLY A 221 -11.63 2.06 21.80
C GLY A 221 -10.22 1.82 22.33
N LYS A 222 -9.47 0.85 21.80
CA LYS A 222 -8.06 0.62 22.14
C LYS A 222 -7.12 1.27 21.14
N VAL A 223 -6.01 1.79 21.66
CA VAL A 223 -4.91 2.37 20.87
C VAL A 223 -4.19 1.26 20.10
N VAL A 224 -4.27 1.30 18.78
CA VAL A 224 -3.56 0.39 17.86
C VAL A 224 -2.27 1.06 17.42
N ASP A 225 -1.14 0.55 17.90
CA ASP A 225 0.20 1.13 17.67
C ASP A 225 0.90 0.62 16.39
N ASP A 226 0.21 -0.08 15.49
CA ASP A 226 0.88 -0.69 14.33
C ASP A 226 0.03 -0.60 13.07
N GLY A 227 0.28 0.44 12.25
CA GLY A 227 0.06 0.44 10.80
C GLY A 227 -1.32 0.08 10.22
N GLY A 228 -2.33 -0.16 11.04
CA GLY A 228 -3.66 -0.65 10.67
C GLY A 228 -3.65 -2.01 9.96
N ARG A 229 -4.81 -2.37 9.39
CA ARG A 229 -5.04 -3.61 8.62
C ARG A 229 -4.11 -3.79 7.40
N LEU A 230 -3.41 -2.73 6.97
CA LEU A 230 -2.49 -2.75 5.83
C LEU A 230 -1.06 -3.16 6.20
N ALA A 231 -0.60 -2.89 7.43
CA ALA A 231 0.78 -3.24 7.81
C ALA A 231 0.98 -4.76 7.98
N ASN A 232 -0.09 -5.50 8.23
CA ASN A 232 -0.07 -6.97 8.29
C ASN A 232 -0.18 -7.63 6.90
N ASP A 233 -0.33 -6.86 5.83
CA ASP A 233 -0.48 -7.38 4.47
C ASP A 233 0.89 -7.36 3.77
N ASP A 234 1.47 -8.54 3.55
CA ASP A 234 2.71 -8.76 2.77
C ASP A 234 2.70 -8.08 1.38
N GLY A 235 1.51 -7.74 0.87
CA GLY A 235 1.30 -7.06 -0.40
C GLY A 235 1.22 -5.53 -0.32
N VAL A 236 1.54 -4.87 0.79
CA VAL A 236 1.51 -3.40 0.91
C VAL A 236 2.81 -2.85 1.48
N ILE A 237 3.34 -1.79 0.89
CA ILE A 237 4.51 -1.06 1.37
C ILE A 237 4.19 0.43 1.37
N ILE A 238 4.43 1.10 2.50
CA ILE A 238 4.26 2.55 2.65
C ILE A 238 5.63 3.14 2.96
N ARG A 239 6.06 4.11 2.17
CA ARG A 239 7.30 4.86 2.36
C ARG A 239 6.96 6.25 2.86
N ASP A 240 7.45 6.61 4.05
CA ASP A 240 7.40 8.00 4.51
C ASP A 240 8.53 8.78 3.83
N LEU A 241 8.20 9.40 2.69
CA LEU A 241 9.13 10.21 1.90
C LEU A 241 9.60 11.49 2.62
N LEU A 242 9.15 11.76 3.84
CA LEU A 242 9.58 12.90 4.66
C LEU A 242 10.98 12.73 5.28
N SER A 243 11.64 11.58 5.09
CA SER A 243 12.93 11.27 5.73
C SER A 243 14.13 11.16 4.78
N ASP A 244 13.92 11.23 3.46
CA ASP A 244 14.96 10.91 2.47
C ASP A 244 15.64 12.14 1.82
N ASP A 245 15.21 13.37 2.14
CA ASP A 245 15.76 14.60 1.53
C ASP A 245 17.09 15.08 2.16
N GLU A 246 17.63 14.42 3.21
CA GLU A 246 18.90 14.82 3.85
C GLU A 246 20.12 13.93 3.57
N SER A 247 20.02 12.82 2.83
CA SER A 247 21.17 11.90 2.68
C SER A 247 21.55 11.52 1.25
N ALA A 248 21.26 12.38 0.26
CA ALA A 248 21.69 12.16 -1.13
C ALA A 248 22.29 13.44 -1.75
N SER A 249 23.32 13.98 -1.11
CA SER A 249 24.32 14.83 -1.78
C SER A 249 25.68 14.16 -1.63
N GLU A 250 25.99 13.21 -2.52
CA GLU A 250 27.38 12.82 -2.70
C GLU A 250 28.14 14.02 -3.31
N PRO A 251 29.25 14.48 -2.71
CA PRO A 251 30.08 15.47 -3.37
C PRO A 251 30.83 14.79 -4.52
N GLU A 252 30.65 15.30 -5.74
CA GLU A 252 31.50 14.94 -6.88
C GLU A 252 32.97 15.21 -6.53
N GLY A 253 33.82 14.20 -6.71
CA GLY A 253 35.25 14.25 -6.47
C GLY A 253 36.03 13.80 -7.71
N ASP A 254 36.66 14.80 -8.34
CA ASP A 254 37.55 14.81 -9.51
C ASP A 254 38.21 13.50 -9.98
N LEU A 255 38.06 13.26 -11.29
CA LEU A 255 38.92 12.42 -12.11
C LEU A 255 40.21 13.19 -12.45
N PHE A 256 41.37 12.61 -12.09
CA PHE A 256 42.77 12.97 -12.42
C PHE A 256 43.57 13.71 -11.32
N GLY A 257 44.49 12.99 -10.65
CA GLY A 257 45.48 13.62 -9.76
C GLY A 257 46.41 12.73 -8.92
N ASN A 258 47.10 11.76 -9.55
CA ASN A 258 48.42 11.20 -9.21
C ASN A 258 48.78 10.52 -7.85
N SER A 259 49.55 9.45 -8.02
CA SER A 259 50.22 8.50 -7.11
C SER A 259 50.86 8.99 -5.79
N THR A 260 50.72 8.19 -4.72
CA THR A 260 51.79 7.45 -4.01
C THR A 260 51.24 6.64 -2.82
N ALA A 261 51.99 5.60 -2.44
CA ALA A 261 51.53 4.43 -1.69
C ALA A 261 51.47 4.56 -0.15
N THR A 262 50.73 3.62 0.44
CA THR A 262 51.05 2.81 1.65
C THR A 262 50.16 2.99 2.89
N SER A 263 49.73 1.82 3.40
CA SER A 263 49.33 1.45 4.77
C SER A 263 47.84 1.48 5.14
N SER A 264 47.27 0.27 5.20
CA SER A 264 46.36 -0.14 6.29
C SER A 264 47.24 -0.76 7.42
N PRO A 265 46.74 -1.14 8.62
CA PRO A 265 45.35 -1.19 9.12
C PRO A 265 45.15 -0.70 10.59
N LYS A 266 43.90 -0.62 11.09
CA LYS A 266 43.57 -1.05 12.48
C LYS A 266 42.07 -1.27 12.73
N LYS A 267 41.78 -2.43 13.34
CA LYS A 267 40.49 -2.92 13.86
C LYS A 267 40.10 -2.23 15.17
N SER A 268 38.79 -2.03 15.38
CA SER A 268 38.06 -2.25 16.66
C SER A 268 36.55 -2.17 16.34
N GLY A 269 35.59 -2.83 16.95
CA GLY A 269 35.51 -3.75 18.07
C GLY A 269 34.04 -4.17 18.18
N ARG A 270 33.81 -5.49 18.28
CA ARG A 270 32.54 -6.20 18.42
C ARG A 270 31.70 -5.76 19.61
N ARG A 271 30.36 -5.61 19.47
CA ARG A 271 29.37 -6.01 20.50
C ARG A 271 28.07 -6.55 19.88
N THR A 272 27.98 -7.87 19.77
CA THR A 272 26.74 -8.65 19.62
C THR A 272 26.07 -8.82 20.98
N ALA A 273 24.85 -8.33 21.17
CA ALA A 273 24.07 -8.55 22.38
C ALA A 273 23.42 -9.94 22.40
N LYS A 274 23.70 -10.71 23.46
CA LYS A 274 23.28 -12.08 23.71
C LYS A 274 21.89 -12.07 24.37
N LYS A 275 20.84 -12.54 23.67
CA LYS A 275 19.52 -12.83 24.28
C LYS A 275 19.59 -14.15 25.06
N THR A 276 19.52 -14.07 26.39
CA THR A 276 19.28 -15.22 27.27
C THR A 276 17.80 -15.55 27.31
N GLY A 277 17.41 -16.68 26.72
CA GLY A 277 16.06 -17.23 26.82
C GLY A 277 15.83 -17.92 28.16
N LYS A 278 14.85 -17.44 28.93
CA LYS A 278 14.33 -18.12 30.13
C LYS A 278 13.04 -18.85 29.73
N LYS A 279 13.13 -20.17 29.54
CA LYS A 279 11.97 -21.07 29.36
C LYS A 279 11.28 -21.23 30.72
N THR A 280 10.02 -20.79 30.84
CA THR A 280 9.11 -21.20 31.92
C THR A 280 8.17 -22.27 31.37
N GLY A 281 8.32 -23.49 31.89
CA GLY A 281 7.49 -24.64 31.54
C GLY A 281 6.08 -24.52 32.11
N LYS A 282 5.08 -24.64 31.23
CA LYS A 282 3.66 -24.69 31.57
C LYS A 282 3.31 -26.15 31.95
N LYS A 283 3.17 -26.45 33.24
CA LYS A 283 2.63 -27.73 33.72
C LYS A 283 1.11 -27.73 33.54
N THR A 284 0.63 -28.72 32.80
CA THR A 284 -0.75 -29.13 32.62
C THR A 284 -1.30 -29.76 33.91
N VAL A 285 -2.43 -29.24 34.42
CA VAL A 285 -3.25 -29.95 35.43
C VAL A 285 -4.61 -30.22 34.81
N ARG A 286 -4.82 -31.48 34.46
CA ARG A 286 -6.06 -32.05 33.91
C ARG A 286 -6.95 -32.43 35.10
N LYS A 287 -7.97 -31.64 35.42
CA LYS A 287 -8.92 -31.94 36.51
C LYS A 287 -9.98 -32.91 36.00
N LYS A 288 -9.96 -34.14 36.52
CA LYS A 288 -10.97 -35.19 36.31
C LYS A 288 -12.34 -34.70 36.81
N ARG A 289 -13.36 -34.82 35.96
CA ARG A 289 -14.78 -34.81 36.37
C ARG A 289 -15.17 -36.25 36.71
N SER A 290 -15.37 -36.52 37.99
CA SER A 290 -16.09 -37.71 38.48
C SER A 290 -17.56 -37.34 38.65
N GLY A 291 -18.44 -38.09 37.98
CA GLY A 291 -19.88 -37.98 38.17
C GLY A 291 -20.29 -38.51 39.54
N THR A 292 -21.34 -37.91 40.10
CA THR A 292 -22.09 -38.50 41.20
C THR A 292 -23.57 -38.22 40.96
N SER A 293 -24.32 -39.31 41.04
CA SER A 293 -25.76 -39.44 40.92
C SER A 293 -26.54 -38.53 41.87
N GLY A 294 -27.66 -37.97 41.38
CA GLY A 294 -28.68 -37.32 42.19
C GLY A 294 -30.04 -37.44 41.49
N ARG A 295 -30.90 -38.28 42.05
CA ARG A 295 -32.24 -38.69 41.64
C ARG A 295 -33.31 -37.77 42.25
N LYS A 296 -34.53 -37.77 41.67
CA LYS A 296 -35.82 -37.16 42.07
C LYS A 296 -36.09 -35.81 41.38
N GLN A 297 -37.27 -35.53 40.83
CA GLN A 297 -38.59 -36.19 40.82
C GLN A 297 -39.26 -35.84 39.48
#